data_AF-A0A940U9D1-F1
#
_entry.id   AF-A0A940U9D1-F1
#
_cell.length_a   1.000
_cell.length_b   1.000
_cell.length_c   1.000
_cell.angle_alpha   90.00
_cell.angle_beta   90.00
_cell.angle_gamma   90.00
#
_symmetry.space_group_name_H-M   'P 1'
#
loop_
_entity.id
_entity.type
_entity.pdbx_description
1 polymer ?
#
loop_
_entity_poly.entity_id
_entity_poly.type
_entity_poly.pdbx_seq_one_letter_code
_entity_poly.pdbx_strand_id
1 'polypeptide(L)'
;MITLTINGKKVKAKEETTLLEICRKMSISIPTLCYHPDLAPHGSCRLCTVEVSENGKARMVTSCNFPAREGIKVETHSDQVIQARRILVELLLARCPQVPFIQDLARELGVEKTPFKTENPENNCILCGLCVRTCNEIVGADAIGFSHRGTRKKIGTPFEIDSEQCLACGACEYICPTGAVRMEMDRIRKIKRSDTGTLRYCRYMRLGLVDFMVCSNGFECWRCEVDQAMEDRFGTHPAFAVKPAKNKHPLQVNGFTFFPELFYSEEHLWARPMDGNIQLGFDDLVSTFAMEADSIRLPPPGTVLKKRQVLAEITAAGKTARVLSPFTGTVSVINRDVEESPSLAWRDPYRRGWLLILQPEPPDQISRLYSGEPAKTWFTKQAANLATLFMKWAPKPSKKEESQDGQLIRTIVRRHWDKLAEVLLSH
;
A
#
# COMPACT_ATOMS: atom_id res chain seq x y z
N MET A 1 -18.66 13.73 24.43
CA MET A 1 -17.33 13.93 25.05
C MET A 1 -17.29 13.09 26.29
N ILE A 2 -16.18 12.38 26.51
CA ILE A 2 -15.99 11.54 27.69
C ILE A 2 -15.08 12.23 28.71
N THR A 3 -15.27 11.93 29.99
CA THR A 3 -14.45 12.43 31.08
C THR A 3 -13.55 11.31 31.62
N LEU A 4 -12.25 11.59 31.67
CA LEU A 4 -11.24 10.69 32.25
C LEU A 4 -10.32 11.47 33.18
N THR A 5 -9.54 10.77 33.99
CA THR A 5 -8.55 11.39 34.87
C THR A 5 -7.14 10.98 34.44
N ILE A 6 -6.23 11.93 34.24
CA ILE A 6 -4.82 11.67 33.89
C ILE A 6 -3.94 12.37 34.93
N ASN A 7 -3.09 11.61 35.63
CA ASN A 7 -2.24 12.08 36.73
C ASN A 7 -3.02 12.97 37.72
N GLY A 8 -4.19 12.48 38.17
CA GLY A 8 -5.09 13.22 39.07
C GLY A 8 -5.91 14.37 38.45
N LYS A 9 -5.65 14.79 37.20
CA LYS A 9 -6.39 15.88 36.54
C LYS A 9 -7.56 15.34 35.70
N LYS A 10 -8.76 15.92 35.87
CA LYS A 10 -9.92 15.60 35.03
C LYS A 10 -9.78 16.22 33.64
N VAL A 11 -10.03 15.45 32.60
CA VAL A 11 -9.85 15.82 31.20
C VAL A 11 -11.10 15.41 30.42
N LYS A 12 -11.55 16.30 29.52
CA LYS A 12 -12.60 15.97 28.55
C LYS A 12 -11.95 15.65 27.21
N ALA A 13 -12.27 14.49 26.65
CA ALA A 13 -11.77 14.07 25.34
C ALA A 13 -12.93 13.61 24.43
N LYS A 14 -12.66 13.57 23.12
CA LYS A 14 -13.54 12.88 22.20
C LYS A 14 -13.35 11.37 22.39
N GLU A 15 -14.45 10.64 22.36
CA GLU A 15 -14.42 9.17 22.37
C GLU A 15 -13.54 8.65 21.23
N GLU A 16 -12.87 7.52 21.43
CA GLU A 16 -11.90 6.91 20.49
C GLU A 16 -10.59 7.68 20.25
N THR A 17 -10.38 8.84 20.89
CA THR A 17 -9.05 9.51 20.87
C THR A 17 -8.06 8.68 21.68
N THR A 18 -6.83 8.48 21.18
CA THR A 18 -5.84 7.69 21.91
C THR A 18 -5.32 8.42 23.16
N LEU A 19 -4.93 7.68 24.20
CA LEU A 19 -4.34 8.27 25.40
C LEU A 19 -3.08 9.09 25.09
N LEU A 20 -2.26 8.66 24.12
CA LEU A 20 -1.06 9.37 23.70
C LEU A 20 -1.38 10.77 23.14
N GLU A 21 -2.40 10.87 22.29
CA GLU A 21 -2.83 12.15 21.72
C GLU A 21 -3.37 13.11 22.78
N ILE A 22 -4.13 12.59 23.75
CA ILE A 22 -4.63 13.37 24.87
C ILE A 22 -3.46 13.87 25.74
N CYS A 23 -2.52 13.00 26.08
CA CYS A 23 -1.35 13.36 26.87
C CYS A 23 -0.49 14.43 26.18
N ARG A 24 -0.28 14.31 24.85
CA ARG A 24 0.45 15.32 24.07
C ARG A 24 -0.25 16.68 24.07
N LYS A 25 -1.58 16.72 23.93
CA LYS A 25 -2.35 17.98 24.04
C LYS A 25 -2.22 18.63 25.42
N MET A 26 -1.99 17.83 26.46
CA MET A 26 -1.74 18.31 27.82
C MET A 26 -0.26 18.61 28.10
N SER A 27 0.61 18.52 27.09
CA SER A 27 2.07 18.64 27.26
C SER A 27 2.67 17.61 28.23
N ILE A 28 2.05 16.45 28.38
CA ILE A 28 2.60 15.32 29.13
C ILE A 28 3.46 14.51 28.18
N SER A 29 4.76 14.45 28.45
CA SER A 29 5.71 13.68 27.64
C SER A 29 5.53 12.18 27.87
N ILE A 30 5.35 11.42 26.77
CA ILE A 30 5.35 9.96 26.77
C ILE A 30 6.27 9.50 25.64
N PRO A 31 7.33 8.72 25.93
CA PRO A 31 8.30 8.32 24.92
C PRO A 31 7.69 7.34 23.91
N THR A 32 7.97 7.55 22.64
CA THR A 32 7.49 6.70 21.53
C THR A 32 8.59 6.50 20.49
N LEU A 33 8.84 5.25 20.10
CA LEU A 33 9.80 4.91 19.03
C LEU A 33 9.15 4.41 17.74
N CYS A 34 7.96 3.81 17.83
CA CYS A 34 7.27 3.19 16.69
C CYS A 34 5.98 3.94 16.28
N TYR A 35 5.75 5.12 16.85
CA TYR A 35 4.58 5.95 16.54
C TYR A 35 4.97 7.00 15.51
N HIS A 36 4.12 7.21 14.53
CA HIS A 36 4.17 8.34 13.61
C HIS A 36 2.72 8.78 13.32
N PRO A 37 2.40 10.09 13.28
CA PRO A 37 1.01 10.56 13.11
C PRO A 37 0.37 10.13 11.79
N ASP A 38 1.16 9.94 10.74
CA ASP A 38 0.64 9.52 9.42
C ASP A 38 0.42 8.01 9.31
N LEU A 39 0.88 7.23 10.30
CA LEU A 39 0.78 5.79 10.31
C LEU A 39 -0.27 5.33 11.31
N ALA A 40 -0.91 4.19 11.08
CA ALA A 40 -1.77 3.57 12.09
C ALA A 40 -1.03 3.31 13.44
N PRO A 41 -1.73 3.18 14.58
CA PRO A 41 -1.07 2.76 15.81
C PRO A 41 -0.55 1.32 15.74
N HIS A 42 0.70 1.08 16.17
CA HIS A 42 1.33 -0.26 16.11
C HIS A 42 1.67 -0.85 17.49
N GLY A 43 2.22 -0.04 18.40
CA GLY A 43 2.51 -0.46 19.78
C GLY A 43 3.65 -1.48 19.95
N SER A 44 4.54 -1.65 18.96
CA SER A 44 5.63 -2.64 19.05
C SER A 44 6.72 -2.29 20.06
N CYS A 45 7.09 -1.01 20.17
CA CYS A 45 8.19 -0.61 21.07
C CYS A 45 7.82 -0.61 22.56
N ARG A 46 6.53 -0.57 22.89
CA ARG A 46 5.98 -0.54 24.26
C ARG A 46 6.46 0.59 25.20
N LEU A 47 7.32 1.51 24.76
CA LEU A 47 7.77 2.65 25.60
C LEU A 47 6.63 3.57 26.04
N CYS A 48 5.58 3.65 25.23
CA CYS A 48 4.38 4.44 25.53
C CYS A 48 3.46 3.81 26.59
N THR A 49 3.94 2.82 27.34
CA THR A 49 3.15 2.15 28.36
C THR A 49 2.75 3.14 29.46
N VAL A 50 1.50 3.04 29.89
CA VAL A 50 0.87 3.79 30.97
C VAL A 50 0.01 2.85 31.79
N GLU A 51 -0.26 3.21 33.03
CA GLU A 51 -1.13 2.45 33.91
C GLU A 51 -2.55 3.00 33.80
N VAL A 52 -3.53 2.12 33.57
CA VAL A 52 -4.94 2.47 33.52
C VAL A 52 -5.69 1.70 34.60
N SER A 53 -6.41 2.45 35.43
CA SER A 53 -7.29 1.94 36.47
C SER A 53 -8.75 2.14 36.08
N GLU A 54 -9.50 1.04 36.09
CA GLU A 54 -10.94 1.00 35.78
C GLU A 54 -11.61 0.05 36.79
N ASN A 55 -12.70 0.48 37.45
CA ASN A 55 -13.43 -0.31 38.44
C ASN A 55 -12.54 -0.94 39.54
N GLY A 56 -11.53 -0.19 40.01
CA GLY A 56 -10.60 -0.64 41.05
C GLY A 56 -9.53 -1.63 40.57
N LYS A 57 -9.46 -1.96 39.29
CA LYS A 57 -8.41 -2.82 38.71
C LYS A 57 -7.46 -1.99 37.87
N ALA A 58 -6.17 -2.05 38.22
CA ALA A 58 -5.09 -1.43 37.46
C ALA A 58 -4.50 -2.42 36.44
N ARG A 59 -4.16 -1.92 35.24
CA ARG A 59 -3.43 -2.67 34.23
C ARG A 59 -2.52 -1.77 33.41
N MET A 60 -1.42 -2.34 32.92
CA MET A 60 -0.49 -1.68 32.02
C MET A 60 -0.99 -1.78 30.57
N VAL A 61 -1.09 -0.65 29.88
CA VAL A 61 -1.55 -0.56 28.49
C VAL A 61 -0.66 0.37 27.66
N THR A 62 -0.69 0.25 26.34
CA THR A 62 0.03 1.13 25.44
C THR A 62 -0.80 2.37 25.09
N SER A 63 -0.34 3.55 25.49
CA SER A 63 -1.08 4.80 25.24
C SER A 63 -1.28 5.13 23.75
N CYS A 64 -0.41 4.63 22.87
CA CYS A 64 -0.46 4.95 21.44
C CYS A 64 -1.66 4.34 20.70
N ASN A 65 -2.26 3.26 21.21
CA ASN A 65 -3.39 2.57 20.58
C ASN A 65 -4.57 2.32 21.54
N PHE A 66 -4.45 2.72 22.81
CA PHE A 66 -5.53 2.57 23.77
C PHE A 66 -6.51 3.75 23.63
N PRO A 67 -7.79 3.49 23.29
CA PRO A 67 -8.79 4.54 23.18
C PRO A 67 -9.19 5.04 24.58
N ALA A 68 -9.42 6.35 24.69
CA ALA A 68 -9.98 6.92 25.91
C ALA A 68 -11.41 6.40 26.15
N ARG A 69 -11.73 6.16 27.43
CA ARG A 69 -13.04 5.68 27.90
C ARG A 69 -13.53 6.54 29.06
N GLU A 70 -14.84 6.54 29.28
CA GLU A 70 -15.43 7.27 30.41
C GLU A 70 -14.94 6.70 31.75
N GLY A 71 -14.60 7.58 32.69
CA GLY A 71 -14.33 7.22 34.08
C GLY A 71 -12.97 6.56 34.36
N ILE A 72 -12.16 6.28 33.35
CA ILE A 72 -10.82 5.69 33.57
C ILE A 72 -9.87 6.67 34.25
N LYS A 73 -8.95 6.13 35.06
CA LYS A 73 -7.83 6.88 35.64
C LYS A 73 -6.53 6.40 35.01
N VAL A 74 -5.68 7.32 34.58
CA VAL A 74 -4.43 7.04 33.89
C VAL A 74 -3.27 7.64 34.65
N GLU A 75 -2.29 6.80 34.98
CA GLU A 75 -1.02 7.24 35.56
C GLU A 75 0.09 7.03 34.52
N THR A 76 0.76 8.12 34.17
CA THR A 76 1.74 8.14 33.06
C THR A 76 3.18 7.87 33.52
N HIS A 77 3.44 7.98 34.82
CA HIS A 77 4.76 7.90 35.45
C HIS A 77 4.70 7.21 36.84
N SER A 78 3.81 6.22 37.02
CA SER A 78 3.85 5.38 38.23
C SER A 78 5.15 4.56 38.29
N ASP A 79 5.53 4.09 39.47
CA ASP A 79 6.75 3.28 39.65
C ASP A 79 6.79 2.06 38.73
N GLN A 80 5.63 1.41 38.53
CA GLN A 80 5.50 0.29 37.59
C GLN A 80 5.74 0.72 36.14
N VAL A 81 5.26 1.90 35.75
CA VAL A 81 5.47 2.44 34.40
C VAL A 81 6.94 2.78 34.15
N ILE A 82 7.59 3.44 35.11
CA ILE A 82 9.01 3.78 35.00
C ILE A 82 9.86 2.50 34.95
N GLN A 83 9.56 1.52 35.82
CA GLN A 83 10.28 0.25 35.82
C GLN A 83 10.11 -0.52 34.51
N ALA A 84 8.89 -0.57 33.95
CA ALA A 84 8.65 -1.20 32.66
C ALA A 84 9.44 -0.51 31.53
N ARG A 85 9.49 0.83 31.52
CA ARG A 85 10.27 1.60 30.53
C ARG A 85 11.77 1.32 30.66
N ARG A 86 12.31 1.25 31.89
CA ARG A 86 13.72 0.91 32.15
C ARG A 86 14.09 -0.44 31.53
N ILE A 87 13.31 -1.48 31.79
CA ILE A 87 13.54 -2.83 31.21
C ILE A 87 13.50 -2.80 29.68
N LEU A 88 12.54 -2.08 29.09
CA LEU A 88 12.46 -1.94 27.63
C LEU A 88 13.70 -1.26 27.04
N VAL A 89 14.23 -0.24 27.71
CA VAL A 89 15.43 0.46 27.26
C VAL A 89 16.70 -0.38 27.46
N GLU A 90 16.79 -1.16 28.52
CA GLU A 90 17.87 -2.14 28.69
C GLU A 90 17.89 -3.18 27.55
N LEU A 91 16.71 -3.67 27.14
CA LEU A 91 16.58 -4.57 25.98
C LEU A 91 16.95 -3.89 24.67
N LEU A 92 16.57 -2.62 24.50
CA LEU A 92 16.95 -1.83 23.32
C LEU A 92 18.47 -1.61 23.28
N LEU A 93 19.10 -1.24 24.40
CA LEU A 93 20.55 -1.08 24.50
C LEU A 93 21.30 -2.38 24.16
N ALA A 94 20.82 -3.53 24.60
CA ALA A 94 21.43 -4.82 24.24
C ALA A 94 21.31 -5.15 22.75
N ARG A 95 20.30 -4.59 22.07
CA ARG A 95 20.09 -4.80 20.64
C ARG A 95 20.84 -3.80 19.76
N CYS A 96 20.91 -2.54 20.19
CA CYS A 96 21.45 -1.43 19.43
C CYS A 96 22.23 -0.46 20.33
N PRO A 97 23.41 -0.86 20.83
CA PRO A 97 24.15 -0.09 21.83
C PRO A 97 24.73 1.22 21.29
N GLN A 98 24.93 1.33 19.97
CA GLN A 98 25.59 2.49 19.34
C GLN A 98 24.61 3.58 18.89
N VAL A 99 23.30 3.41 19.06
CA VAL A 99 22.31 4.39 18.61
C VAL A 99 22.20 5.53 19.64
N PRO A 100 22.58 6.78 19.30
CA PRO A 100 22.61 7.89 20.27
C PRO A 100 21.26 8.13 20.94
N PHE A 101 20.17 8.08 20.15
CA PHE A 101 18.82 8.24 20.66
C PHE A 101 18.45 7.24 21.78
N ILE A 102 18.95 6.01 21.71
CA ILE A 102 18.70 4.98 22.73
C ILE A 102 19.57 5.23 23.97
N GLN A 103 20.80 5.71 23.77
CA GLN A 103 21.70 6.09 24.87
C GLN A 103 21.15 7.28 25.66
N ASP A 104 20.57 8.27 24.98
CA ASP A 104 19.94 9.43 25.64
C ASP A 104 18.72 8.98 26.44
N LEU A 105 17.84 8.15 25.86
CA LEU A 105 16.69 7.60 26.57
C LEU A 105 17.10 6.74 27.79
N ALA A 106 18.22 6.03 27.68
CA ALA A 106 18.78 5.29 28.81
C ALA A 106 19.25 6.22 29.92
N ARG A 107 19.95 7.30 29.58
CA ARG A 107 20.40 8.32 30.54
C ARG A 107 19.23 9.00 31.25
N GLU A 108 18.18 9.37 30.51
CA GLU A 108 16.96 9.96 31.06
C GLU A 108 16.28 9.05 32.09
N LEU A 109 16.30 7.73 31.85
CA LEU A 109 15.70 6.75 32.74
C LEU A 109 16.66 6.22 33.81
N GLY A 110 17.90 6.71 33.88
CA GLY A 110 18.92 6.26 34.84
C GLY A 110 19.41 4.83 34.61
N VAL A 111 19.53 4.42 33.35
CA VAL A 111 20.07 3.13 32.90
C VAL A 111 21.49 3.34 32.38
N GLU A 112 22.49 2.92 33.16
CA GLU A 112 23.91 3.06 32.78
C GLU A 112 24.38 1.91 31.88
N LYS A 113 23.89 0.69 32.14
CA LYS A 113 24.28 -0.53 31.42
C LYS A 113 23.11 -1.49 31.30
N THR A 114 23.13 -2.29 30.24
CA THR A 114 22.18 -3.38 30.06
C THR A 114 22.69 -4.66 30.75
N PRO A 115 21.83 -5.39 31.49
CA PRO A 115 22.16 -6.71 32.01
C PRO A 115 22.05 -7.80 30.91
N PHE A 116 21.48 -7.47 29.75
CA PHE A 116 21.24 -8.43 28.67
C PHE A 116 22.45 -8.57 27.75
N LYS A 117 22.65 -9.76 27.19
CA LYS A 117 23.74 -10.04 26.25
C LYS A 117 23.51 -9.26 24.94
N THR A 118 24.55 -8.56 24.49
CA THR A 118 24.60 -7.95 23.16
C THR A 118 25.12 -8.97 22.16
N GLU A 119 24.29 -9.36 21.19
CA GLU A 119 24.69 -10.31 20.13
C GLU A 119 25.41 -9.61 18.96
N ASN A 120 24.91 -8.45 18.54
CA ASN A 120 25.46 -7.67 17.43
C ASN A 120 25.57 -6.20 17.82
N PRO A 121 26.76 -5.73 18.26
CA PRO A 121 26.97 -4.34 18.66
C PRO A 121 26.72 -3.31 17.55
N GLU A 122 26.90 -3.68 16.28
CA GLU A 122 26.76 -2.81 15.11
C GLU A 122 25.30 -2.70 14.62
N ASN A 123 24.38 -3.45 15.22
CA ASN A 123 22.99 -3.42 14.80
C ASN A 123 22.29 -2.13 15.24
N ASN A 124 21.91 -1.28 14.29
CA ASN A 124 21.17 -0.05 14.59
C ASN A 124 19.64 -0.20 14.50
N CYS A 125 19.12 -1.37 14.10
CA CYS A 125 17.68 -1.56 13.91
C CYS A 125 16.95 -1.94 15.20
N ILE A 126 16.10 -1.04 15.69
CA ILE A 126 15.22 -1.22 16.87
C ILE A 126 13.94 -2.01 16.58
N LEU A 127 13.73 -2.50 15.36
CA LEU A 127 12.53 -3.22 14.93
C LEU A 127 11.20 -2.48 15.18
N CYS A 128 11.22 -1.14 15.12
CA CYS A 128 10.01 -0.33 15.30
C CYS A 128 8.95 -0.56 14.22
N GLY A 129 9.37 -0.99 13.02
CA GLY A 129 8.49 -1.29 11.89
C GLY A 129 8.06 -0.07 11.07
N LEU A 130 8.51 1.14 11.43
CA LEU A 130 8.12 2.37 10.72
C LEU A 130 8.43 2.31 9.22
N CYS A 131 9.58 1.76 8.82
CA CYS A 131 9.96 1.61 7.42
C CYS A 131 9.05 0.64 6.65
N VAL A 132 8.74 -0.52 7.24
CA VAL A 132 7.83 -1.54 6.66
C VAL A 132 6.46 -0.94 6.46
N ARG A 133 5.95 -0.29 7.51
CA ARG A 133 4.63 0.32 7.51
C ARG A 133 4.54 1.53 6.58
N THR A 134 5.59 2.32 6.45
CA THR A 134 5.63 3.38 5.45
C THR A 134 5.61 2.78 4.04
N CYS A 135 6.37 1.72 3.78
CA CYS A 135 6.37 1.05 2.48
C CYS A 135 4.98 0.47 2.11
N ASN A 136 4.26 -0.06 3.10
CA ASN A 136 2.90 -0.60 2.93
C ASN A 136 1.82 0.51 2.92
N GLU A 137 1.66 1.24 4.04
CA GLU A 137 0.54 2.16 4.30
C GLU A 137 0.67 3.51 3.58
N ILE A 138 1.90 3.98 3.31
CA ILE A 138 2.15 5.34 2.76
C ILE A 138 2.65 5.29 1.32
N VAL A 139 3.40 4.26 0.94
CA VAL A 139 3.90 4.12 -0.44
C VAL A 139 3.06 3.13 -1.24
N GLY A 140 2.48 2.10 -0.60
CA GLY A 140 1.74 1.03 -1.30
C GLY A 140 2.64 0.12 -2.16
N ALA A 141 3.93 0.06 -1.83
CA ALA A 141 4.91 -0.73 -2.59
C ALA A 141 5.13 -2.13 -2.01
N ASP A 142 4.87 -2.35 -0.71
CA ASP A 142 4.99 -3.67 -0.06
C ASP A 142 6.34 -4.40 -0.26
N ALA A 143 7.40 -3.65 -0.55
CA ALA A 143 8.69 -4.20 -0.93
C ALA A 143 9.49 -4.80 0.24
N ILE A 144 9.20 -4.39 1.48
CA ILE A 144 9.94 -4.82 2.68
C ILE A 144 8.99 -5.27 3.78
N GLY A 145 9.44 -6.23 4.58
CA GLY A 145 8.69 -6.82 5.68
C GLY A 145 9.56 -7.29 6.84
N PHE A 146 8.93 -7.97 7.79
CA PHE A 146 9.62 -8.66 8.87
C PHE A 146 9.93 -10.10 8.48
N SER A 147 11.18 -10.51 8.65
CA SER A 147 11.64 -11.88 8.44
C SER A 147 12.10 -12.50 9.77
N HIS A 148 12.00 -13.83 9.87
CA HIS A 148 12.25 -14.61 11.08
C HIS A 148 11.37 -14.23 12.28
N ARG A 149 11.67 -14.80 13.45
CA ARG A 149 10.90 -14.65 14.71
C ARG A 149 11.86 -14.54 15.89
N GLY A 150 11.36 -14.06 17.03
CA GLY A 150 12.14 -13.92 18.27
C GLY A 150 13.31 -12.95 18.12
N THR A 151 14.46 -13.29 18.72
CA THR A 151 15.68 -12.46 18.71
C THR A 151 16.29 -12.31 17.32
N ARG A 152 16.09 -13.31 16.44
CA ARG A 152 16.55 -13.31 15.05
C ARG A 152 15.71 -12.46 14.09
N LYS A 153 14.63 -11.84 14.58
CA LYS A 153 13.76 -11.00 13.75
C LYS A 153 14.56 -9.87 13.11
N LYS A 154 14.41 -9.69 11.80
CA LYS A 154 15.05 -8.62 11.03
C LYS A 154 14.10 -8.03 9.99
N ILE A 155 14.45 -6.87 9.46
CA ILE A 155 13.73 -6.23 8.35
C ILE A 155 14.45 -6.59 7.06
N GLY A 156 13.71 -7.12 6.11
CA GLY A 156 14.25 -7.57 4.83
C GLY A 156 13.17 -7.61 3.76
N THR A 157 13.57 -8.03 2.58
CA THR A 157 12.65 -8.38 1.50
C THR A 157 12.18 -9.83 1.66
N PRO A 158 11.06 -10.22 1.05
CA PRO A 158 10.65 -11.63 0.98
C PRO A 158 11.78 -12.51 0.45
N PHE A 159 12.08 -13.60 1.17
CA PHE A 159 13.17 -14.55 0.84
C PHE A 159 14.57 -13.93 0.72
N GLU A 160 14.77 -12.68 1.16
CA GLU A 160 16.02 -11.92 0.98
C GLU A 160 16.40 -11.72 -0.49
N ILE A 161 15.40 -11.81 -1.37
CA ILE A 161 15.51 -11.53 -2.81
C ILE A 161 15.11 -10.08 -3.03
N ASP A 162 15.80 -9.39 -3.94
CA ASP A 162 15.47 -8.01 -4.28
C ASP A 162 14.03 -7.91 -4.80
N SER A 163 13.26 -6.94 -4.29
CA SER A 163 11.85 -6.79 -4.67
C SER A 163 11.70 -5.84 -5.85
N GLU A 164 11.14 -6.33 -6.95
CA GLU A 164 10.75 -5.53 -8.12
C GLU A 164 9.68 -4.48 -7.79
N GLN A 165 8.97 -4.64 -6.66
CA GLN A 165 7.97 -3.68 -6.19
C GLN A 165 8.60 -2.43 -5.56
N CYS A 166 9.89 -2.48 -5.22
CA CYS A 166 10.58 -1.37 -4.60
C CYS A 166 10.75 -0.20 -5.58
N LEU A 167 10.10 0.91 -5.28
CA LEU A 167 10.19 2.14 -6.09
C LEU A 167 11.50 2.91 -5.90
N ALA A 168 12.40 2.44 -5.03
CA ALA A 168 13.61 3.17 -4.62
C ALA A 168 13.30 4.62 -4.16
N CYS A 169 12.18 4.81 -3.46
CA CYS A 169 11.69 6.14 -3.10
C CYS A 169 12.38 6.78 -1.89
N GLY A 170 13.04 6.01 -1.02
CA GLY A 170 13.73 6.55 0.16
C GLY A 170 12.81 6.87 1.34
N ALA A 171 11.49 6.72 1.23
CA ALA A 171 10.56 7.00 2.34
C ALA A 171 10.86 6.14 3.59
N CYS A 172 11.38 4.93 3.39
CA CYS A 172 11.77 4.02 4.47
C CYS A 172 13.07 4.44 5.19
N GLU A 173 13.98 5.14 4.52
CA GLU A 173 15.17 5.76 5.11
C GLU A 173 14.76 7.01 5.87
N TYR A 174 13.97 7.89 5.24
CA TYR A 174 13.47 9.13 5.85
C TYR A 174 12.77 8.91 7.19
N ILE A 175 11.92 7.88 7.28
CA ILE A 175 11.15 7.58 8.50
C ILE A 175 11.95 6.81 9.57
N CYS A 176 13.18 6.37 9.27
CA CYS A 176 13.95 5.52 10.16
C CYS A 176 14.56 6.35 11.30
N PRO A 177 14.14 6.14 12.57
CA PRO A 177 14.62 6.99 13.68
C PRO A 177 16.08 6.75 14.06
N THR A 178 16.68 5.64 13.60
CA THR A 178 18.05 5.24 13.97
C THR A 178 19.02 5.22 12.79
N GLY A 179 18.56 5.55 11.58
CA GLY A 179 19.38 5.45 10.37
C GLY A 179 19.81 4.03 10.01
N ALA A 180 19.11 3.00 10.51
CA ALA A 180 19.37 1.59 10.22
C ALA A 180 18.96 1.16 8.81
N VAL A 181 18.10 1.95 8.15
CA VAL A 181 17.74 1.79 6.75
C VAL A 181 18.42 2.92 6.00
N ARG A 182 19.23 2.56 4.99
CA ARG A 182 19.93 3.52 4.13
C ARG A 182 19.76 3.17 2.66
N MET A 183 19.70 4.17 1.80
CA MET A 183 19.55 3.96 0.35
C MET A 183 20.82 3.41 -0.32
N GLU A 184 21.97 3.48 0.35
CA GLU A 184 23.25 2.94 -0.14
C GLU A 184 23.41 1.42 0.05
N MET A 185 22.48 0.76 0.74
CA MET A 185 22.52 -0.70 0.95
C MET A 185 22.47 -1.47 -0.39
N ASP A 186 23.25 -2.55 -0.50
CA ASP A 186 23.44 -3.30 -1.77
C ASP A 186 22.15 -3.79 -2.43
N ARG A 187 21.14 -4.13 -1.62
CA ARG A 187 19.78 -4.52 -2.09
C ARG A 187 19.07 -3.44 -2.90
N ILE A 188 19.33 -2.16 -2.59
CA ILE A 188 18.75 -1.02 -3.32
C ILE A 188 19.61 -0.69 -4.55
N ARG A 189 20.93 -0.93 -4.48
CA ARG A 189 21.84 -0.73 -5.61
C ARG A 189 21.47 -1.56 -6.84
N LYS A 190 20.87 -2.74 -6.68
CA LYS A 190 20.46 -3.57 -7.82
C LYS A 190 19.24 -3.02 -8.56
N ILE A 191 18.25 -2.47 -7.85
CA ILE A 191 17.13 -1.74 -8.46
C ILE A 191 17.65 -0.48 -9.17
N LYS A 192 18.64 0.21 -8.59
CA LYS A 192 19.35 1.33 -9.25
C LYS A 192 20.14 0.89 -10.51
N ARG A 193 20.50 -0.40 -10.62
CA ARG A 193 21.32 -0.98 -11.71
C ARG A 193 20.48 -1.65 -12.81
N SER A 194 19.31 -2.19 -12.50
CA SER A 194 18.38 -2.75 -13.49
C SER A 194 17.89 -1.67 -14.46
N ASP A 195 17.86 -0.42 -14.00
CA ASP A 195 17.52 0.73 -14.83
C ASP A 195 18.76 1.43 -15.37
N THR A 196 19.19 1.00 -16.56
CA THR A 196 20.29 1.64 -17.30
C THR A 196 19.76 2.80 -18.14
N GLY A 197 20.47 3.94 -18.14
CA GLY A 197 20.20 5.09 -19.00
C GLY A 197 18.77 5.62 -18.92
N THR A 198 18.04 5.49 -20.04
CA THR A 198 16.69 6.04 -20.28
C THR A 198 15.58 5.42 -19.43
N LEU A 199 15.80 4.26 -18.82
CA LEU A 199 14.80 3.57 -17.98
C LEU A 199 14.88 3.92 -16.49
N ARG A 200 15.84 4.77 -16.10
CA ARG A 200 16.04 5.15 -14.69
C ARG A 200 15.03 6.17 -14.22
N TYR A 201 13.75 5.80 -14.15
CA TYR A 201 12.70 6.72 -13.73
C TYR A 201 12.95 7.30 -12.33
N CYS A 202 12.82 8.62 -12.21
CA CYS A 202 12.95 9.38 -10.98
C CYS A 202 12.01 8.85 -9.90
N ARG A 203 12.43 8.91 -8.63
CA ARG A 203 11.59 8.47 -7.51
C ARG A 203 10.22 9.16 -7.49
N TYR A 204 10.13 10.40 -7.94
CA TYR A 204 8.86 11.12 -7.99
C TYR A 204 7.96 10.66 -9.13
N MET A 205 8.52 10.26 -10.26
CA MET A 205 7.74 9.62 -11.32
C MET A 205 7.21 8.26 -10.83
N ARG A 206 8.06 7.49 -10.16
CA ARG A 206 7.67 6.19 -9.57
C ARG A 206 6.61 6.32 -8.49
N LEU A 207 6.62 7.41 -7.72
CA LEU A 207 5.59 7.76 -6.74
C LEU A 207 4.32 8.34 -7.39
N GLY A 208 4.30 8.55 -8.72
CA GLY A 208 3.17 9.14 -9.43
C GLY A 208 2.98 10.65 -9.19
N LEU A 209 4.04 11.36 -8.79
CA LEU A 209 4.02 12.80 -8.50
C LEU A 209 4.37 13.67 -9.71
N VAL A 210 5.03 13.08 -10.70
CA VAL A 210 5.36 13.72 -11.98
C VAL A 210 5.14 12.71 -13.10
N ASP A 211 4.66 13.17 -14.26
CA ASP A 211 4.24 12.27 -15.34
C ASP A 211 5.39 11.52 -15.99
N PHE A 212 6.50 12.22 -16.26
CA PHE A 212 7.68 11.62 -16.85
C PHE A 212 8.95 12.33 -16.39
N MET A 213 9.87 11.58 -15.79
CA MET A 213 11.19 12.10 -15.41
C MET A 213 12.19 10.95 -15.26
N VAL A 214 13.31 11.04 -15.97
CA VAL A 214 14.45 10.13 -15.81
C VAL A 214 15.44 10.74 -14.82
N CYS A 215 16.01 9.91 -13.96
CA CYS A 215 16.96 10.27 -12.92
C CYS A 215 18.38 10.34 -13.50
N SER A 216 18.90 11.55 -13.65
CA SER A 216 20.32 11.78 -13.98
C SER A 216 21.27 11.41 -12.83
N ASN A 217 20.79 11.50 -11.58
CA ASN A 217 21.62 11.39 -10.37
C ASN A 217 21.72 9.98 -9.79
N GLY A 218 21.31 8.93 -10.52
CA GLY A 218 21.51 7.54 -10.04
C GLY A 218 20.81 7.20 -8.72
N PHE A 219 19.67 7.85 -8.44
CA PHE A 219 18.97 7.79 -7.15
C PHE A 219 19.81 8.25 -5.94
N GLU A 220 20.83 9.08 -6.16
CA GLU A 220 21.51 9.84 -5.11
C GLU A 220 20.70 11.12 -4.82
N CYS A 221 19.49 10.91 -4.30
CA CYS A 221 18.49 11.96 -4.11
C CYS A 221 18.99 13.09 -3.19
N TRP A 222 19.82 12.75 -2.20
CA TRP A 222 20.43 13.69 -1.25
C TRP A 222 21.35 14.77 -1.89
N ARG A 223 21.76 14.63 -3.17
CA ARG A 223 22.48 15.67 -3.95
C ARG A 223 21.68 16.19 -5.14
N CYS A 224 20.38 15.88 -5.23
CA CYS A 224 19.57 16.19 -6.38
C CYS A 224 18.77 17.48 -6.17
N GLU A 225 18.95 18.46 -7.06
CA GLU A 225 18.24 19.75 -6.98
C GLU A 225 16.72 19.59 -7.09
N VAL A 226 16.24 18.67 -7.94
CA VAL A 226 14.81 18.34 -8.05
C VAL A 226 14.27 17.80 -6.73
N ASP A 227 15.09 17.04 -6.03
CA ASP A 227 14.76 16.41 -4.76
C ASP A 227 14.63 17.43 -3.65
N GLN A 228 15.63 18.31 -3.55
CA GLN A 228 15.62 19.44 -2.64
C GLN A 228 14.42 20.34 -2.91
N ALA A 229 14.15 20.69 -4.17
CA ALA A 229 13.00 21.52 -4.52
C ALA A 229 11.65 20.88 -4.16
N MET A 230 11.53 19.55 -4.30
CA MET A 230 10.32 18.83 -3.88
C MET A 230 10.20 18.79 -2.36
N GLU A 231 11.27 18.49 -1.62
CA GLU A 231 11.24 18.51 -0.15
C GLU A 231 10.95 19.90 0.40
N ASP A 232 11.52 20.96 -0.17
CA ASP A 232 11.22 22.36 0.18
C ASP A 232 9.75 22.71 -0.09
N ARG A 233 9.21 22.26 -1.24
CA ARG A 233 7.81 22.48 -1.61
C ARG A 233 6.83 21.77 -0.67
N PHE A 234 7.15 20.55 -0.26
CA PHE A 234 6.25 19.72 0.55
C PHE A 234 6.49 19.84 2.06
N GLY A 235 7.63 20.39 2.49
CA GLY A 235 8.05 20.51 3.90
C GLY A 235 8.31 19.17 4.59
N THR A 236 8.28 18.07 3.85
CA THR A 236 8.49 16.68 4.30
C THR A 236 8.79 15.83 3.08
N HIS A 237 9.24 14.59 3.28
CA HIS A 237 9.42 13.66 2.18
C HIS A 237 8.11 13.48 1.39
N PRO A 238 8.08 13.65 0.06
CA PRO A 238 6.83 13.80 -0.70
C PRO A 238 5.82 12.64 -0.59
N ALA A 239 6.30 11.41 -0.34
CA ALA A 239 5.44 10.27 -0.02
C ALA A 239 4.48 10.54 1.17
N PHE A 240 4.91 11.32 2.16
CA PHE A 240 4.09 11.70 3.33
C PHE A 240 3.20 12.91 3.09
N ALA A 241 3.53 13.76 2.11
CA ALA A 241 2.72 14.93 1.78
C ALA A 241 1.51 14.55 0.92
N VAL A 242 1.72 13.63 -0.02
CA VAL A 242 0.67 13.21 -0.96
C VAL A 242 -0.31 12.23 -0.31
N LYS A 243 0.05 11.67 0.86
CA LYS A 243 -0.73 10.72 1.69
C LYS A 243 -1.70 9.92 0.83
N PRO A 244 -1.33 8.76 0.26
CA PRO A 244 -2.34 7.95 -0.42
C PRO A 244 -3.45 7.72 0.60
N ALA A 245 -4.62 8.28 0.30
CA ALA A 245 -5.66 8.47 1.29
C ALA A 245 -5.93 7.14 2.01
N LYS A 246 -5.99 7.17 3.33
CA LYS A 246 -6.51 6.05 4.12
C LYS A 246 -7.78 5.52 3.42
N ASN A 247 -7.79 4.21 3.10
CA ASN A 247 -8.79 3.46 2.32
C ASN A 247 -8.53 3.24 0.81
N LYS A 248 -7.33 3.51 0.29
CA LYS A 248 -6.93 3.19 -1.10
C LYS A 248 -6.09 1.91 -1.25
N HIS A 249 -6.25 0.94 -0.33
CA HIS A 249 -5.58 -0.35 -0.51
C HIS A 249 -6.46 -1.27 -1.36
N PRO A 250 -5.87 -1.97 -2.35
CA PRO A 250 -6.59 -3.00 -3.07
C PRO A 250 -7.16 -4.04 -2.12
N LEU A 251 -8.46 -4.31 -2.24
CA LEU A 251 -9.15 -5.39 -1.55
C LEU A 251 -9.12 -6.65 -2.41
N GLN A 252 -8.98 -7.82 -1.76
CA GLN A 252 -9.10 -9.11 -2.43
C GLN A 252 -10.54 -9.62 -2.32
N VAL A 253 -11.18 -9.88 -3.46
CA VAL A 253 -12.56 -10.32 -3.58
C VAL A 253 -12.60 -11.57 -4.46
N ASN A 254 -12.83 -12.73 -3.85
CA ASN A 254 -12.80 -14.04 -4.55
C ASN A 254 -11.54 -14.28 -5.41
N GLY A 255 -10.38 -13.78 -4.96
CA GLY A 255 -9.10 -13.91 -5.67
C GLY A 255 -8.82 -12.83 -6.72
N PHE A 256 -9.71 -11.84 -6.84
CA PHE A 256 -9.54 -10.68 -7.72
C PHE A 256 -9.30 -9.40 -6.92
N THR A 257 -8.55 -8.49 -7.52
CA THR A 257 -8.13 -7.21 -6.93
C THR A 257 -9.14 -6.12 -7.24
N PHE A 258 -9.66 -5.47 -6.20
CA PHE A 258 -10.62 -4.36 -6.28
C PHE A 258 -10.06 -3.10 -5.62
N PHE A 259 -10.17 -1.95 -6.27
CA PHE A 259 -9.68 -0.66 -5.75
C PHE A 259 -10.87 0.25 -5.38
N PRO A 260 -11.12 0.50 -4.08
CA PRO A 260 -12.29 1.27 -3.63
C PRO A 260 -12.38 2.70 -4.16
N GLU A 261 -11.27 3.28 -4.61
CA GLU A 261 -11.16 4.65 -5.11
C GLU A 261 -11.47 4.82 -6.60
N LEU A 262 -11.62 3.72 -7.33
CA LEU A 262 -11.93 3.75 -8.76
C LEU A 262 -13.43 3.63 -9.01
N PHE A 263 -13.85 4.08 -10.19
CA PHE A 263 -15.19 3.88 -10.71
C PHE A 263 -15.20 2.64 -11.59
N TYR A 264 -16.29 1.87 -11.58
CA TYR A 264 -16.39 0.61 -12.33
C TYR A 264 -17.62 0.62 -13.24
N SER A 265 -17.47 0.11 -14.46
CA SER A 265 -18.55 -0.03 -15.43
C SER A 265 -19.01 -1.48 -15.59
N GLU A 266 -20.20 -1.69 -16.13
CA GLU A 266 -20.75 -3.03 -16.40
C GLU A 266 -19.93 -3.80 -17.44
N GLU A 267 -19.21 -3.08 -18.30
CA GLU A 267 -18.29 -3.61 -19.31
C GLU A 267 -16.90 -3.97 -18.73
N HIS A 268 -16.79 -4.04 -17.40
CA HIS A 268 -15.57 -4.42 -16.68
C HIS A 268 -14.37 -3.49 -16.94
N LEU A 269 -14.67 -2.19 -17.08
CA LEU A 269 -13.67 -1.13 -17.11
C LEU A 269 -13.62 -0.42 -15.76
N TRP A 270 -12.42 -0.17 -15.27
CA TRP A 270 -12.21 0.85 -14.25
C TRP A 270 -11.99 2.21 -14.91
N ALA A 271 -12.45 3.26 -14.22
CA ALA A 271 -12.29 4.64 -14.62
C ALA A 271 -11.69 5.47 -13.49
N ARG A 272 -10.71 6.31 -13.84
CA ARG A 272 -10.05 7.26 -12.93
C ARG A 272 -10.23 8.68 -13.48
N PRO A 273 -10.85 9.59 -12.72
CA PRO A 273 -10.95 10.98 -13.14
C PRO A 273 -9.56 11.63 -13.16
N MET A 274 -9.27 12.41 -14.20
CA MET A 274 -8.02 13.15 -14.40
C MET A 274 -8.36 14.53 -14.97
N ASP A 275 -8.33 15.60 -14.16
CA ASP A 275 -8.62 17.00 -14.54
C ASP A 275 -9.29 17.21 -15.93
N GLY A 276 -10.62 17.08 -15.97
CA GLY A 276 -11.42 17.23 -17.20
C GLY A 276 -11.44 16.02 -18.16
N ASN A 277 -10.65 14.99 -17.90
CA ASN A 277 -10.55 13.73 -18.63
C ASN A 277 -10.84 12.52 -17.74
N ILE A 278 -10.95 11.34 -18.37
CA ILE A 278 -11.15 10.05 -17.71
C ILE A 278 -10.14 9.06 -18.26
N GLN A 279 -9.29 8.50 -17.40
CA GLN A 279 -8.43 7.37 -17.74
C GLN A 279 -9.20 6.06 -17.53
N LEU A 280 -9.09 5.15 -18.50
CA LEU A 280 -9.79 3.87 -18.51
C LEU A 280 -8.81 2.71 -18.56
N GLY A 281 -9.15 1.61 -17.89
CA GLY A 281 -8.44 0.34 -18.00
C GLY A 281 -9.37 -0.84 -17.71
N PHE A 282 -8.92 -2.06 -18.00
CA PHE A 282 -9.67 -3.26 -17.63
C PHE A 282 -9.57 -3.53 -16.14
N ASP A 283 -10.67 -3.95 -15.52
CA ASP A 283 -10.63 -4.46 -14.15
C ASP A 283 -10.01 -5.86 -14.07
N ASP A 284 -9.74 -6.31 -12.85
CA ASP A 284 -9.04 -7.58 -12.63
C ASP A 284 -9.86 -8.81 -13.05
N LEU A 285 -11.17 -8.70 -13.28
CA LEU A 285 -12.00 -9.82 -13.73
C LEU A 285 -11.73 -10.14 -15.21
N VAL A 286 -11.42 -9.13 -16.01
CA VAL A 286 -10.97 -9.29 -17.40
C VAL A 286 -9.62 -10.03 -17.49
N SER A 287 -8.83 -10.07 -16.41
CA SER A 287 -7.59 -10.87 -16.34
C SER A 287 -7.83 -12.38 -16.53
N THR A 288 -9.07 -12.86 -16.46
CA THR A 288 -9.37 -14.24 -16.84
C THR A 288 -9.10 -14.55 -18.32
N PHE A 289 -9.12 -13.54 -19.20
CA PHE A 289 -8.69 -13.67 -20.60
C PHE A 289 -7.16 -13.65 -20.76
N ALA A 290 -6.41 -13.29 -19.71
CA ALA A 290 -4.99 -12.91 -19.77
C ALA A 290 -4.01 -14.03 -20.11
N MET A 291 -4.41 -15.30 -20.05
CA MET A 291 -3.43 -16.37 -20.14
C MET A 291 -2.77 -16.42 -21.54
N GLU A 292 -3.41 -15.90 -22.61
CA GLU A 292 -2.90 -15.91 -24.01
C GLU A 292 -3.52 -14.80 -24.91
N ALA A 293 -3.61 -13.54 -24.46
CA ALA A 293 -4.08 -12.50 -25.37
C ALA A 293 -3.00 -12.09 -26.39
N ASP A 294 -3.34 -12.28 -27.66
CA ASP A 294 -2.50 -12.09 -28.83
C ASP A 294 -2.37 -10.60 -29.19
N SER A 295 -3.45 -9.83 -29.04
CA SER A 295 -3.45 -8.40 -29.32
C SER A 295 -4.57 -7.64 -28.60
N ILE A 296 -4.32 -6.37 -28.30
CA ILE A 296 -5.34 -5.37 -27.98
C ILE A 296 -5.26 -4.29 -29.04
N ARG A 297 -6.41 -3.93 -29.64
CA ARG A 297 -6.51 -2.77 -30.53
C ARG A 297 -7.33 -1.67 -29.88
N LEU A 298 -6.78 -0.46 -29.88
CA LEU A 298 -7.42 0.73 -29.35
C LEU A 298 -7.72 1.75 -30.46
N PRO A 299 -8.76 2.58 -30.31
CA PRO A 299 -9.05 3.66 -31.25
C PRO A 299 -7.96 4.73 -31.19
N PRO A 300 -7.51 5.27 -32.33
CA PRO A 300 -6.45 6.27 -32.33
C PRO A 300 -6.87 7.57 -31.62
N PRO A 301 -5.91 8.35 -31.07
CA PRO A 301 -6.19 9.68 -30.54
C PRO A 301 -6.93 10.57 -31.54
N GLY A 302 -7.89 11.35 -31.07
CA GLY A 302 -8.82 12.15 -31.87
C GLY A 302 -10.09 11.42 -32.29
N THR A 303 -10.20 10.11 -32.04
CA THR A 303 -11.43 9.36 -32.33
C THR A 303 -12.56 9.80 -31.41
N VAL A 304 -13.71 10.17 -31.97
CA VAL A 304 -14.95 10.40 -31.23
C VAL A 304 -15.64 9.07 -30.98
N LEU A 305 -15.69 8.64 -29.72
CA LEU A 305 -16.42 7.46 -29.27
C LEU A 305 -17.80 7.86 -28.77
N LYS A 306 -18.83 7.14 -29.21
CA LYS A 306 -20.16 7.19 -28.60
C LYS A 306 -20.31 6.09 -27.55
N LYS A 307 -21.19 6.31 -26.57
CA LYS A 307 -21.57 5.26 -25.62
C LYS A 307 -22.03 4.01 -26.38
N ARG A 308 -21.58 2.83 -25.92
CA ARG A 308 -21.77 1.51 -26.55
C ARG A 308 -21.04 1.30 -27.89
N GLN A 309 -20.17 2.21 -28.32
CA GLN A 309 -19.26 1.96 -29.43
C GLN A 309 -18.06 1.15 -28.96
N VAL A 310 -17.43 0.39 -29.85
CA VAL A 310 -16.25 -0.42 -29.53
C VAL A 310 -15.10 0.49 -29.08
N LEU A 311 -14.65 0.30 -27.84
CA LEU A 311 -13.53 1.00 -27.21
C LEU A 311 -12.23 0.20 -27.32
N ALA A 312 -12.31 -1.12 -27.24
CA ALA A 312 -11.17 -2.00 -27.41
C ALA A 312 -11.58 -3.31 -28.07
N GLU A 313 -10.72 -3.85 -28.92
CA GLU A 313 -10.83 -5.24 -29.37
C GLU A 313 -9.71 -6.06 -28.74
N ILE A 314 -10.07 -7.14 -28.05
CA ILE A 314 -9.14 -8.08 -27.44
C ILE A 314 -9.16 -9.35 -28.29
N THR A 315 -8.02 -9.75 -28.83
CA THR A 315 -7.87 -11.05 -29.50
C THR A 315 -7.02 -11.97 -28.63
N ALA A 316 -7.51 -13.19 -28.37
CA ALA A 316 -6.76 -14.22 -27.66
C ALA A 316 -7.16 -15.61 -28.18
N ALA A 317 -6.19 -16.51 -28.29
CA ALA A 317 -6.40 -17.88 -28.77
C ALA A 317 -7.21 -17.95 -30.09
N GLY A 318 -7.00 -16.99 -30.99
CA GLY A 318 -7.70 -16.89 -32.28
C GLY A 318 -9.17 -16.42 -32.21
N LYS A 319 -9.67 -16.02 -31.04
CA LYS A 319 -11.01 -15.44 -30.86
C LYS A 319 -10.91 -13.96 -30.47
N THR A 320 -11.91 -13.18 -30.86
CA THR A 320 -11.95 -11.73 -30.59
C THR A 320 -13.15 -11.39 -29.72
N ALA A 321 -12.92 -10.61 -28.67
CA ALA A 321 -13.94 -9.98 -27.83
C ALA A 321 -13.89 -8.47 -28.02
N ARG A 322 -15.05 -7.82 -27.98
CA ARG A 322 -15.18 -6.37 -28.14
C ARG A 322 -15.65 -5.77 -26.82
N VAL A 323 -14.92 -4.76 -26.34
CA VAL A 323 -15.29 -4.01 -25.15
C VAL A 323 -15.94 -2.71 -25.60
N LEU A 324 -17.11 -2.41 -25.04
CA LEU A 324 -17.86 -1.23 -25.39
C LEU A 324 -17.50 -0.05 -24.49
N SER A 325 -17.57 1.17 -25.04
CA SER A 325 -17.32 2.39 -24.30
C SER A 325 -18.49 2.71 -23.36
N PRO A 326 -18.25 2.91 -22.05
CA PRO A 326 -19.27 3.40 -21.12
C PRO A 326 -19.54 4.91 -21.32
N PHE A 327 -18.68 5.61 -22.07
CA PHE A 327 -18.69 7.06 -22.24
C PHE A 327 -18.90 7.48 -23.70
N THR A 328 -19.48 8.66 -23.89
CA THR A 328 -19.36 9.45 -25.12
C THR A 328 -18.26 10.49 -24.94
N GLY A 329 -17.36 10.65 -25.90
CA GLY A 329 -16.27 11.61 -25.81
C GLY A 329 -15.18 11.40 -26.85
N THR A 330 -14.11 12.18 -26.75
CA THR A 330 -12.98 12.10 -27.69
C THR A 330 -11.79 11.43 -27.02
N VAL A 331 -11.17 10.48 -27.71
CA VAL A 331 -9.95 9.81 -27.23
C VAL A 331 -8.80 10.81 -27.27
N SER A 332 -8.26 11.15 -26.11
CA SER A 332 -7.16 12.11 -25.98
C SER A 332 -5.80 11.42 -26.13
N VAL A 333 -5.65 10.26 -25.48
CA VAL A 333 -4.37 9.50 -25.43
C VAL A 333 -4.67 8.01 -25.41
N ILE A 334 -3.81 7.20 -26.04
CA ILE A 334 -3.82 5.73 -25.91
C ILE A 334 -2.53 5.25 -25.26
N ASN A 335 -2.61 4.12 -24.55
CA ASN A 335 -1.45 3.47 -23.98
C ASN A 335 -0.79 2.53 -24.98
N ARG A 336 0.29 3.01 -25.62
CA ARG A 336 1.04 2.24 -26.61
C ARG A 336 1.73 1.00 -26.01
N ASP A 337 2.12 1.05 -24.74
CA ASP A 337 2.72 -0.11 -24.06
C ASP A 337 1.77 -1.32 -24.06
N VAL A 338 0.46 -1.09 -23.99
CA VAL A 338 -0.55 -2.17 -24.04
C VAL A 338 -0.78 -2.67 -25.47
N GLU A 339 -0.66 -1.82 -26.49
CA GLU A 339 -0.74 -2.30 -27.88
C GLU A 339 0.49 -3.15 -28.26
N GLU A 340 1.68 -2.71 -27.82
CA GLU A 340 2.95 -3.43 -28.07
C GLU A 340 3.09 -4.68 -27.20
N SER A 341 2.63 -4.61 -25.95
CA SER A 341 2.67 -5.70 -24.99
C SER A 341 1.29 -5.87 -24.35
N PRO A 342 0.33 -6.52 -25.05
CA PRO A 342 -1.03 -6.72 -24.56
C PRO A 342 -1.06 -7.24 -23.13
N SER A 343 -0.15 -8.18 -22.81
CA SER A 343 -0.04 -8.85 -21.50
C SER A 343 -0.09 -7.90 -20.29
N LEU A 344 0.33 -6.65 -20.49
CA LEU A 344 0.35 -5.58 -19.49
C LEU A 344 -1.04 -5.20 -18.98
N ALA A 345 -2.06 -5.22 -19.84
CA ALA A 345 -3.45 -4.90 -19.49
C ALA A 345 -4.06 -5.87 -18.46
N TRP A 346 -3.40 -7.00 -18.21
CA TRP A 346 -3.86 -7.99 -17.24
C TRP A 346 -2.84 -8.34 -16.16
N ARG A 347 -1.53 -8.22 -16.43
CA ARG A 347 -0.49 -8.40 -15.39
C ARG A 347 -0.46 -7.22 -14.41
N ASP A 348 -0.79 -6.03 -14.91
CA ASP A 348 -0.78 -4.80 -14.11
C ASP A 348 -1.92 -3.83 -14.53
N PRO A 349 -3.18 -4.30 -14.50
CA PRO A 349 -4.34 -3.61 -15.09
C PRO A 349 -4.57 -2.19 -14.56
N TYR A 350 -4.21 -1.95 -13.29
CA TYR A 350 -4.52 -0.71 -12.58
C TYR A 350 -3.38 0.31 -12.55
N ARG A 351 -2.18 -0.09 -13.03
CA ARG A 351 -1.02 0.80 -13.12
C ARG A 351 -0.57 0.92 -14.57
N ARG A 352 0.29 0.04 -15.08
CA ARG A 352 0.84 0.15 -16.44
C ARG A 352 -0.13 -0.33 -17.54
N GLY A 353 -1.13 -1.13 -17.18
CA GLY A 353 -2.08 -1.76 -18.09
C GLY A 353 -3.34 -0.96 -18.42
N TRP A 354 -3.36 0.36 -18.17
CA TRP A 354 -4.47 1.22 -18.59
C TRP A 354 -4.57 1.27 -20.12
N LEU A 355 -5.75 1.58 -20.68
CA LEU A 355 -6.01 1.51 -22.12
C LEU A 355 -5.90 2.87 -22.78
N LEU A 356 -6.76 3.81 -22.38
CA LEU A 356 -6.84 5.13 -23.00
C LEU A 356 -7.30 6.20 -22.02
N ILE A 357 -7.07 7.46 -22.39
CA ILE A 357 -7.63 8.64 -21.73
C ILE A 357 -8.63 9.26 -22.69
N LEU A 358 -9.83 9.53 -22.19
CA LEU A 358 -10.94 10.10 -22.94
C LEU A 358 -11.37 11.42 -22.32
N GLN A 359 -11.63 12.42 -23.16
CA GLN A 359 -12.30 13.65 -22.77
C GLN A 359 -13.82 13.44 -22.90
N PRO A 360 -14.57 13.37 -21.79
CA PRO A 360 -15.99 13.04 -21.80
C PRO A 360 -16.86 14.21 -22.31
N GLU A 361 -17.86 13.87 -23.11
CA GLU A 361 -18.90 14.78 -23.60
C GLU A 361 -20.30 14.14 -23.47
N PRO A 362 -21.12 14.52 -22.48
CA PRO A 362 -20.93 15.59 -21.49
C PRO A 362 -19.91 15.25 -20.37
N PRO A 363 -19.38 16.24 -19.63
CA PRO A 363 -18.28 16.03 -18.66
C PRO A 363 -18.60 15.17 -17.43
N ASP A 364 -19.86 15.08 -17.02
CA ASP A 364 -20.30 14.48 -15.75
C ASP A 364 -20.56 12.96 -15.82
N GLN A 365 -20.31 12.32 -16.96
CA GLN A 365 -20.72 10.94 -17.22
C GLN A 365 -20.14 9.91 -16.24
N ILE A 366 -18.99 10.17 -15.60
CA ILE A 366 -18.34 9.25 -14.65
C ILE A 366 -19.23 8.95 -13.43
N SER A 367 -20.11 9.87 -13.05
CA SER A 367 -21.06 9.71 -11.95
C SER A 367 -22.07 8.57 -12.16
N ARG A 368 -22.23 8.09 -13.40
CA ARG A 368 -23.13 7.00 -13.78
C ARG A 368 -22.52 5.62 -13.56
N LEU A 369 -21.22 5.55 -13.25
CA LEU A 369 -20.52 4.32 -12.93
C LEU A 369 -20.69 3.94 -11.46
N TYR A 370 -20.45 2.67 -11.14
CA TYR A 370 -20.42 2.25 -9.74
C TYR A 370 -19.20 2.83 -9.03
N SER A 371 -19.39 3.29 -7.79
CA SER A 371 -18.31 3.73 -6.90
C SER A 371 -18.60 3.30 -5.46
N GLY A 372 -17.59 3.31 -4.59
CA GLY A 372 -17.75 3.01 -3.16
C GLY A 372 -18.38 1.64 -2.88
N GLU A 373 -19.33 1.59 -1.93
CA GLU A 373 -19.99 0.33 -1.53
C GLU A 373 -20.84 -0.29 -2.66
N PRO A 374 -21.57 0.48 -3.50
CA PRO A 374 -22.18 -0.06 -4.71
C PRO A 374 -21.20 -0.76 -5.65
N ALA A 375 -20.01 -0.18 -5.89
CA ALA A 375 -18.98 -0.80 -6.72
C ALA A 375 -18.48 -2.11 -6.12
N LYS A 376 -18.21 -2.12 -4.81
CA LYS A 376 -17.78 -3.33 -4.11
C LYS A 376 -18.84 -4.43 -4.18
N THR A 377 -20.11 -4.08 -4.00
CA THR A 377 -21.24 -5.03 -4.08
C THR A 377 -21.37 -5.62 -5.48
N TRP A 378 -21.32 -4.77 -6.52
CA TRP A 378 -21.35 -5.20 -7.92
C TRP A 378 -20.15 -6.09 -8.25
N PHE A 379 -18.93 -5.68 -7.93
CA PHE A 379 -17.71 -6.41 -8.23
C PHE A 379 -17.68 -7.78 -7.53
N THR A 380 -18.10 -7.83 -6.25
CA THR A 380 -18.21 -9.09 -5.49
C THR A 380 -19.19 -10.05 -6.13
N LYS A 381 -20.33 -9.56 -6.62
CA LYS A 381 -21.31 -10.37 -7.34
C LYS A 381 -20.73 -10.91 -8.64
N GLN A 382 -20.04 -10.10 -9.43
CA GLN A 382 -19.42 -10.56 -10.68
C GLN A 382 -18.32 -11.59 -10.44
N ALA A 383 -17.44 -11.35 -9.45
CA ALA A 383 -16.41 -12.30 -9.06
C ALA A 383 -17.00 -13.66 -8.61
N ALA A 384 -18.09 -13.64 -7.84
CA ALA A 384 -18.79 -14.86 -7.40
C ALA A 384 -19.47 -15.61 -8.56
N ASN A 385 -20.08 -14.88 -9.51
CA ASN A 385 -20.68 -15.47 -10.71
C ASN A 385 -19.62 -16.21 -11.54
N LEU A 386 -18.47 -15.55 -11.74
CA LEU A 386 -17.34 -16.10 -12.47
C LEU A 386 -16.77 -17.36 -11.79
N ALA A 387 -16.54 -17.31 -10.47
CA ALA A 387 -16.10 -18.47 -9.70
C ALA A 387 -17.07 -19.67 -9.83
N THR A 388 -18.39 -19.40 -9.81
CA THR A 388 -19.42 -20.42 -10.00
C THR A 388 -19.38 -21.06 -11.39
N LEU A 389 -19.10 -20.27 -12.44
CA LEU A 389 -18.94 -20.77 -13.80
C LEU A 389 -17.72 -21.69 -13.92
N PHE A 390 -16.58 -21.28 -13.36
CA PHE A 390 -15.37 -22.11 -13.34
C PHE A 390 -15.60 -23.45 -12.63
N MET A 391 -16.30 -23.46 -11.49
CA MET A 391 -16.66 -24.71 -10.81
C MET A 391 -17.54 -25.64 -11.66
N LYS A 392 -18.45 -25.08 -12.48
CA LYS A 392 -19.30 -25.87 -13.39
C LYS A 392 -18.52 -26.42 -14.59
N TRP A 393 -17.50 -25.71 -15.06
CA TRP A 393 -16.67 -26.12 -16.20
C TRP A 393 -15.50 -27.01 -15.80
N ALA A 394 -15.16 -27.04 -14.51
CA ALA A 394 -14.15 -27.94 -13.99
C ALA A 394 -14.55 -29.42 -14.24
N PRO A 395 -13.62 -30.25 -14.72
CA PRO A 395 -13.87 -31.67 -14.90
C PRO A 395 -14.17 -32.33 -13.54
N LYS A 396 -15.01 -33.37 -13.54
CA LYS A 396 -15.24 -34.19 -12.33
C LYS A 396 -13.90 -34.81 -11.90
N PRO A 397 -13.56 -34.82 -10.59
CA PRO A 397 -12.27 -35.33 -10.14
C PRO A 397 -12.13 -36.81 -10.52
N SER A 398 -11.25 -37.11 -11.47
CA SER A 398 -10.81 -38.47 -11.76
C SER A 398 -9.64 -38.81 -10.82
N LYS A 399 -9.54 -40.07 -10.38
CA LYS A 399 -8.58 -40.51 -9.34
C LYS A 399 -7.10 -40.48 -9.75
N LYS A 400 -6.73 -39.93 -10.90
CA LYS A 400 -5.34 -39.87 -11.37
C LYS A 400 -5.17 -38.69 -12.31
N GLU A 401 -4.85 -37.53 -11.76
CA GLU A 401 -4.06 -36.47 -12.40
C GLU A 401 -3.89 -35.35 -11.37
N GLU A 402 -2.71 -35.25 -10.77
CA GLU A 402 -2.27 -34.00 -10.16
C GLU A 402 -2.09 -32.99 -11.30
N SER A 403 -3.14 -32.24 -11.62
CA SER A 403 -3.06 -31.19 -12.61
C SER A 403 -2.20 -30.06 -12.04
N GLN A 404 -1.17 -29.66 -12.77
CA GLN A 404 -0.56 -28.36 -12.60
C GLN A 404 -1.66 -27.30 -12.79
N ASP A 405 -2.10 -26.65 -11.70
CA ASP A 405 -3.33 -25.84 -11.61
C ASP A 405 -3.50 -24.80 -12.75
N GLY A 406 -2.40 -24.34 -13.36
CA GLY A 406 -2.41 -23.38 -14.47
C GLY A 406 -2.84 -23.94 -15.84
N GLN A 407 -2.61 -25.23 -16.15
CA GLN A 407 -2.98 -25.79 -17.47
C GLN A 407 -4.50 -26.06 -17.59
N LEU A 408 -5.13 -26.40 -16.47
CA LEU A 408 -6.56 -26.67 -16.42
C LEU A 408 -7.39 -25.40 -16.68
N ILE A 409 -7.01 -24.29 -16.04
CA ILE A 409 -7.69 -23.00 -16.21
C ILE A 409 -7.58 -22.53 -17.67
N ARG A 410 -6.40 -22.65 -18.31
CA ARG A 410 -6.22 -22.32 -19.74
C ARG A 410 -7.18 -23.09 -20.63
N THR A 411 -7.31 -24.38 -20.39
CA THR A 411 -8.18 -25.27 -21.17
C THR A 411 -9.64 -24.86 -21.02
N ILE A 412 -10.06 -24.54 -19.80
CA ILE A 412 -11.42 -24.09 -19.49
C ILE A 412 -11.72 -22.75 -20.19
N VAL A 413 -10.83 -21.77 -20.08
CA VAL A 413 -11.00 -20.44 -20.70
C VAL A 413 -11.11 -20.56 -22.22
N ARG A 414 -10.22 -21.33 -22.86
CA ARG A 414 -10.24 -21.53 -24.32
C ARG A 414 -11.53 -22.21 -24.79
N ARG A 415 -12.01 -23.21 -24.04
CA ARG A 415 -13.23 -23.96 -24.37
C ARG A 415 -14.50 -23.13 -24.21
N HIS A 416 -14.53 -22.23 -23.22
CA HIS A 416 -15.72 -21.47 -22.84
C HIS A 416 -15.62 -19.97 -23.17
N TRP A 417 -14.71 -19.59 -24.07
CA TRP A 417 -14.46 -18.21 -24.47
C TRP A 417 -15.73 -17.41 -24.75
N ASP A 418 -16.63 -17.92 -25.59
CA ASP A 418 -17.79 -17.16 -26.06
C ASP A 418 -18.73 -16.83 -24.89
N LYS A 419 -18.84 -17.74 -23.92
CA LYS A 419 -19.62 -17.55 -22.70
C LYS A 419 -18.93 -16.62 -21.70
N LEU A 420 -17.60 -16.60 -21.65
CA LEU A 420 -16.85 -15.63 -20.86
C LEU A 420 -16.99 -14.22 -21.44
N ALA A 421 -16.87 -14.08 -22.76
CA ALA A 421 -17.07 -12.81 -23.46
C ALA A 421 -18.52 -12.30 -23.32
N GLU A 422 -19.49 -13.21 -23.31
CA GLU A 422 -20.89 -12.87 -23.03
C GLU A 422 -21.06 -12.30 -21.61
N VAL A 423 -20.55 -13.02 -20.60
CA VAL A 423 -20.72 -12.68 -19.19
C VAL A 423 -19.93 -11.42 -18.77
N LEU A 424 -18.73 -11.22 -19.32
CA LEU A 424 -17.84 -10.13 -18.91
C LEU A 424 -17.92 -8.90 -19.82
N LEU A 425 -18.33 -9.03 -21.07
CA LEU A 425 -18.18 -7.95 -22.05
C LEU A 425 -19.43 -7.65 -22.87
N SER A 426 -20.52 -8.42 -22.72
CA SER A 426 -21.71 -8.30 -23.55
C SER A 426 -22.94 -7.86 -22.75
N HIS A 427 -23.01 -6.57 -22.44
CA HIS A 427 -24.20 -5.92 -21.86
C HIS A 427 -24.57 -4.65 -22.64
#